data_AF-A0A7W4PA69-F1
#
_entry.id   AF-A0A7W4PA69-F1
#
_cell.length_a   1.000
_cell.length_b   1.000
_cell.length_c   1.000
_cell.angle_alpha   90.00
_cell.angle_beta   90.00
_cell.angle_gamma   90.00
#
_symmetry.space_group_name_H-M   'P 1'
#
loop_
_entity.id
_entity.type
_entity.pdbx_description
1 polymer ?
#
loop_
_entity_poly.entity_id
_entity_poly.type
_entity_poly.pdbx_seq_one_letter_code
_entity_poly.pdbx_strand_id
1 'polypeptide(L)'
;ATDEFIRRFMLHVLPRGFHRIRHYGLLASSNRKASLARARELLNVIPTPEAEVPEPEPVTPPPCPCCGGQMVVIQILPRWCQPRGPPRATDPAGGSA
;
A
#
# COMPACT_ATOMS: atom_id res chain seq x y z
N ALA A 1 13.45 16.62 21.64
CA ALA A 1 13.48 16.45 20.16
C ALA A 1 14.35 15.25 19.77
N THR A 2 15.58 15.16 20.28
CA THR A 2 16.52 14.04 20.03
C THR A 2 15.98 12.68 20.47
N ASP A 3 15.38 12.57 21.66
CA ASP A 3 14.86 11.29 22.17
C ASP A 3 13.75 10.71 21.27
N GLU A 4 12.87 11.57 20.76
CA GLU A 4 11.78 11.14 19.88
C GLU A 4 12.31 10.71 18.50
N PHE A 5 13.39 11.31 18.02
CA PHE A 5 14.08 10.87 16.81
C PHE A 5 14.69 9.47 16.99
N ILE A 6 15.41 9.26 18.09
CA ILE A 6 16.02 7.96 18.42
C ILE A 6 14.94 6.87 18.54
N ARG A 7 13.84 7.17 19.24
CA ARG A 7 12.70 6.27 19.40
C ARG A 7 12.13 5.85 18.04
N ARG A 8 11.86 6.80 17.14
CA ARG A 8 11.33 6.49 15.79
C ARG A 8 12.32 5.72 14.94
N PHE A 9 13.61 6.05 15.03
CA PHE A 9 14.66 5.35 14.29
C PHE A 9 14.74 3.87 14.69
N MET A 10 14.71 3.57 15.98
CA MET A 10 14.78 2.19 16.48
C MET A 10 13.56 1.33 16.09
N LEU A 11 12.40 1.93 15.83
CA LEU A 11 11.23 1.19 15.30
C LEU A 11 11.42 0.72 13.85
N HIS A 12 12.32 1.36 13.10
CA HIS A 12 12.57 1.04 11.69
C HIS A 12 13.76 0.10 11.49
N VAL A 13 14.61 -0.04 12.50
CA VAL A 13 15.78 -0.94 12.47
C VAL A 13 15.37 -2.30 13.03
N LEU A 14 15.57 -3.35 12.23
CA LEU A 14 15.33 -4.71 12.69
C LEU A 14 16.43 -5.10 13.71
N PRO A 15 16.08 -5.47 14.96
CA PRO A 15 17.07 -5.82 15.96
C PRO A 15 17.90 -7.04 15.53
N ARG A 16 19.13 -7.14 16.02
CA ARG A 16 19.99 -8.31 15.73
C ARG A 16 19.29 -9.60 16.15
N GLY A 17 19.40 -10.62 15.31
CA GLY A 17 18.76 -11.93 15.50
C GLY A 17 17.34 -12.03 14.90
N PHE A 18 16.74 -10.91 14.50
CA PHE A 18 15.48 -10.93 13.77
C PHE A 18 15.73 -10.96 12.26
N HIS A 19 15.04 -11.84 11.56
CA HIS A 19 15.03 -11.89 10.10
C HIS A 19 13.76 -11.22 9.59
N ARG A 20 13.85 -10.51 8.46
CA ARG A 20 12.69 -9.90 7.84
C ARG A 20 11.87 -10.99 7.15
N ILE A 21 10.69 -11.29 7.66
CA ILE A 21 9.75 -12.22 7.02
C ILE A 21 9.27 -11.58 5.71
N ARG A 22 9.49 -12.27 4.60
CA ARG A 22 8.92 -11.93 3.31
C ARG A 22 7.72 -12.85 3.09
N HIS A 23 6.53 -12.27 3.01
CA HIS A 23 5.33 -13.03 2.69
C HIS A 23 5.36 -13.41 1.21
N TYR A 24 5.38 -14.71 0.93
CA TYR A 24 5.27 -15.27 -0.41
C TYR A 24 3.98 -16.10 -0.51
N GLY A 25 3.53 -16.36 -1.74
CA GLY A 25 2.34 -17.18 -2.01
C GLY A 25 1.08 -16.37 -2.31
N LEU A 26 -0.07 -17.04 -2.25
CA LEU A 26 -1.37 -16.56 -2.74
C LEU A 26 -1.79 -15.20 -2.15
N LEU A 27 -1.41 -14.92 -0.89
CA LEU A 27 -1.79 -13.70 -0.16
C LEU A 27 -0.70 -12.62 -0.15
N ALA A 28 0.44 -12.84 -0.82
CA ALA A 28 1.50 -11.86 -0.93
C ALA A 28 1.02 -10.59 -1.65
N SER A 29 1.29 -9.41 -1.09
CA SER A 29 0.69 -8.14 -1.52
C SER A 29 0.80 -7.83 -3.02
N SER A 30 1.92 -8.21 -3.66
CA SER A 30 2.16 -7.98 -5.08
C SER A 30 1.22 -8.76 -6.00
N ASN A 31 0.84 -9.99 -5.61
CA ASN A 31 0.00 -10.86 -6.44
C ASN A 31 -1.37 -11.18 -5.80
N ARG A 32 -1.63 -10.67 -4.59
CA ARG A 32 -2.82 -11.02 -3.80
C ARG A 32 -4.11 -10.82 -4.59
N LYS A 33 -4.25 -9.71 -5.31
CA LYS A 33 -5.48 -9.42 -6.08
C LYS A 33 -5.72 -10.47 -7.17
N ALA A 34 -4.74 -10.72 -8.04
CA ALA A 34 -4.87 -11.67 -9.14
C ALA A 34 -4.98 -13.12 -8.62
N SER A 35 -4.21 -13.47 -7.61
CA SER A 35 -4.24 -14.78 -6.95
C SER A 35 -5.61 -15.07 -6.31
N LEU A 36 -6.20 -14.10 -5.62
CA LEU A 36 -7.54 -14.23 -5.04
C LEU A 36 -8.64 -14.28 -6.10
N ALA A 37 -8.53 -13.50 -7.18
CA ALA A 37 -9.48 -13.57 -8.29
C ALA A 37 -9.47 -14.99 -8.89
N ARG A 38 -8.29 -15.53 -9.18
CA ARG A 38 -8.13 -16.89 -9.72
C ARG A 38 -8.65 -17.97 -8.78
N ALA A 39 -8.41 -17.83 -7.47
CA ALA A 39 -8.96 -18.76 -6.48
C ALA A 39 -10.50 -18.74 -6.45
N ARG A 40 -11.13 -17.56 -6.54
CA ARG A 40 -12.60 -17.44 -6.59
C ARG A 40 -13.19 -18.08 -7.85
N GLU A 41 -12.55 -17.92 -9.00
CA GLU A 41 -12.95 -18.59 -10.25
C GLU A 41 -12.93 -20.12 -10.09
N LEU A 42 -11.82 -20.68 -9.59
CA LEU A 42 -11.67 -22.13 -9.42
C LEU A 42 -12.66 -22.71 -8.41
N LEU A 43 -13.02 -21.92 -7.40
CA LEU A 43 -13.99 -22.31 -6.37
C LEU A 43 -15.45 -22.03 -6.79
N ASN A 44 -15.71 -21.54 -8.01
CA ASN A 44 -17.03 -21.14 -8.49
C ASN A 44 -17.77 -20.19 -7.52
N VAL A 45 -17.04 -19.27 -6.90
CA VAL A 45 -17.61 -18.30 -5.96
C VAL A 45 -18.41 -17.26 -6.75
N ILE A 46 -19.70 -17.13 -6.44
CA ILE A 46 -20.55 -16.07 -6.98
C ILE A 46 -20.04 -14.74 -6.43
N PRO A 47 -19.66 -13.77 -7.28
CA PRO A 47 -19.19 -12.48 -6.81
C PRO A 47 -20.30 -11.79 -6.02
N THR A 48 -20.02 -11.46 -4.75
CA THR A 48 -20.86 -10.56 -3.96
C THR A 48 -20.84 -9.19 -4.66
N PRO A 49 -22.01 -8.53 -4.83
CA PRO A 49 -22.05 -7.18 -5.38
C PRO A 49 -21.11 -6.29 -4.60
N GLU A 50 -20.28 -5.55 -5.33
CA GLU A 50 -19.30 -4.64 -4.77
C GLU A 50 -20.07 -3.64 -3.90
N ALA A 51 -19.78 -3.63 -2.59
CA ALA A 51 -20.41 -2.68 -1.70
C ALA A 51 -20.12 -1.28 -2.24
N GLU A 52 -21.18 -0.52 -2.50
CA GLU A 52 -21.06 0.87 -2.94
C GLU A 52 -20.13 1.57 -1.95
N VAL A 53 -18.94 1.92 -2.41
CA VAL A 53 -17.98 2.66 -1.60
C VAL A 53 -18.64 4.02 -1.41
N PRO A 54 -19.06 4.41 -0.20
CA PRO A 54 -19.68 5.71 0.01
C PRO A 54 -18.72 6.78 -0.49
N GLU A 55 -19.26 7.79 -1.17
CA GLU A 55 -18.46 8.92 -1.63
C GLU A 55 -17.62 9.45 -0.46
N PRO A 56 -16.31 9.65 -0.67
CA PRO A 56 -15.44 10.08 0.41
C PRO A 56 -15.92 11.43 0.92
N GLU A 57 -16.29 11.48 2.20
CA GLU A 57 -16.62 12.74 2.85
C GLU A 57 -15.46 13.74 2.70
N PRO A 58 -15.76 15.04 2.50
CA PRO A 58 -14.73 16.05 2.38
C PRO A 58 -13.87 16.07 3.65
N VAL A 59 -12.59 15.74 3.50
CA VAL A 59 -11.63 15.71 4.62
C VAL A 59 -11.42 17.13 5.12
N THR A 60 -11.90 17.43 6.33
CA THR A 60 -11.64 18.70 7.00
C THR A 60 -10.24 18.71 7.59
N PRO A 61 -9.36 19.65 7.20
CA PRO A 61 -8.02 19.75 7.79
C PRO A 61 -8.11 20.10 9.28
N PRO A 62 -7.21 19.55 10.12
CA PRO A 62 -7.13 19.97 11.51
C PRO A 62 -6.75 21.46 11.62
N PRO A 63 -7.11 22.14 12.72
CA PRO A 63 -6.70 23.51 12.96
C PRO A 63 -5.18 23.62 13.13
N CYS A 64 -4.64 24.81 12.88
CA CYS A 64 -3.21 25.08 13.02
C CYS A 64 -2.74 24.83 14.47
N PRO A 65 -1.72 23.98 14.70
CA PRO A 65 -1.25 23.67 16.06
C PRO A 65 -0.61 24.86 16.78
N CYS A 66 -0.28 25.94 16.07
CA CYS A 66 0.31 27.15 16.66
C CYS A 66 -0.73 28.21 17.08
N CYS A 67 -1.79 28.40 16.29
CA CYS A 67 -2.73 29.50 16.47
C CYS A 67 -4.22 29.11 16.42
N GLY A 68 -4.54 27.83 16.19
CA GLY A 68 -5.92 27.35 16.06
C GLY A 68 -6.63 27.75 14.77
N GLY A 69 -5.98 28.48 13.86
CA GLY A 69 -6.58 28.94 12.61
C GLY A 69 -6.94 27.82 11.63
N GLN A 70 -7.89 28.10 10.74
CA GLN A 70 -8.32 27.16 9.71
C GLN A 70 -7.23 26.93 8.65
N MET A 71 -6.94 25.66 8.36
CA MET A 71 -6.01 25.28 7.29
C MET A 71 -6.79 24.95 6.01
N VAL A 72 -6.23 25.30 4.85
CA VAL A 72 -6.82 25.03 3.53
C VAL A 72 -5.87 24.14 2.72
N VAL A 73 -6.41 23.10 2.08
CA VAL A 73 -5.63 22.21 1.20
C VAL A 73 -5.41 22.91 -0.14
N ILE A 74 -4.17 23.30 -0.43
CA ILE A 74 -3.81 23.93 -1.72
C ILE A 74 -3.55 22.90 -2.82
N GLN A 75 -3.05 21.72 -2.46
CA GLN A 75 -2.74 20.65 -3.41
C GLN A 75 -2.63 19.32 -2.66
N ILE A 76 -3.14 18.25 -3.28
CA ILE A 76 -2.87 16.87 -2.86
C ILE A 76 -1.80 16.33 -3.80
N LEU A 77 -0.59 16.11 -3.27
CA LEU A 77 0.45 15.43 -4.03
C LEU A 77 0.14 13.93 -4.05
N PRO A 78 -0.09 13.31 -5.22
CA PRO A 78 -0.22 11.86 -5.29
C PRO A 78 1.09 11.23 -4.80
N ARG A 79 0.99 10.03 -4.23
CA ARG A 79 2.16 9.31 -3.68
C ARG A 79 3.26 9.23 -4.75
N TRP A 80 4.35 9.97 -4.55
CA TRP A 80 5.50 10.07 -5.47
C TRP A 80 6.38 8.82 -5.58
N CYS A 81 5.91 7.71 -4.99
CA CYS A 81 6.50 6.41 -5.16
C CYS A 81 5.34 5.43 -5.37
N GLN A 82 5.14 4.99 -6.61
CA GLN A 82 4.61 3.64 -6.76
C GLN A 82 5.59 2.72 -6.00
N PRO A 83 5.11 1.79 -5.16
CA PRO A 83 5.97 0.72 -4.68
C PRO A 83 6.67 0.18 -5.92
N ARG A 84 8.01 0.09 -5.91
CA ARG A 84 8.76 -0.52 -7.01
C ARG A 84 8.07 -1.85 -7.32
N GLY A 85 7.26 -1.85 -8.38
CA GLY A 85 6.52 -3.03 -8.79
C GLY A 85 7.54 -4.14 -9.05
N PRO A 86 7.15 -5.42 -8.94
CA PRO A 86 8.02 -6.46 -9.45
C PRO A 86 8.42 -6.11 -10.89
N PRO A 87 9.68 -6.38 -11.30
CA PRO A 87 10.09 -6.15 -12.69
C PRO A 87 9.09 -6.81 -13.63
N ARG A 88 8.81 -6.17 -14.77
CA ARG A 88 7.95 -6.75 -15.81
C ARG A 88 8.47 -8.15 -16.11
N ALA A 89 7.58 -9.14 -16.06
CA ALA A 89 7.92 -10.49 -16.49
C ALA A 89 8.40 -10.40 -17.94
N THR A 90 9.62 -10.86 -18.20
CA THR A 90 10.06 -11.09 -19.56
C THR A 90 9.25 -12.26 -20.10
N ASP A 91 8.55 -12.06 -21.22
CA ASP A 91 7.93 -13.16 -21.95
C ASP A 91 9.03 -14.18 -22.30
N PRO A 92 8.85 -15.48 -21.98
CA PRO A 92 9.82 -16.51 -22.35
C PRO A 92 9.80 -16.83 -23.84
N ALA A 93 8.94 -16.19 -24.63
CA ALA A 93 8.86 -16.35 -26.08
C ALA A 93 9.68 -15.25 -26.76
N GLY A 94 11.00 -15.42 -26.75
CA GLY A 94 11.89 -14.72 -27.67
C GLY A 94 11.55 -15.14 -29.11
N GLY A 95 10.93 -14.23 -29.85
CA GLY A 95 10.72 -14.34 -31.29
C GLY A 95 10.97 -12.97 -31.92
N SER A 96 12.25 -12.68 -32.21
CA SER A 96 12.61 -11.62 -33.13
C SER A 96 12.17 -12.04 -34.54
N ALA A 97 11.37 -11.19 -35.18
CA ALA A 97 11.36 -11.05 -36.63
C ALA A 97 12.05 -9.72 -36.96
#